data_AF-A0A158AY92-F1
#
_entry.id   AF-A0A158AY92-F1
#
_cell.length_a   1.000
_cell.length_b   1.000
_cell.length_c   1.000
_cell.angle_alpha   90.00
_cell.angle_beta   90.00
_cell.angle_gamma   90.00
#
_symmetry.space_group_name_H-M   'P 1'
#
loop_
_entity.id
_entity.type
_entity.pdbx_description
1 polymer ?
#
loop_
_entity_poly.entity_id
_entity_poly.type
_entity_poly.pdbx_seq_one_letter_code
_entity_poly.pdbx_strand_id
1 'polypeptide(L)'
;MIAQSEAWELLIEYLEVKLGKRKLSPENDLYHDLDLNPPAISALLNDWGTKFGVDMSGFELDHYYPFSQLSKPAFFWTLLKSPFSLQARETLGGWQLTLGMLEEAMIRGKWLID
;
A
#
# COMPACT_ATOMS: atom_id res chain seq x y z
N MET A 1 -1.67 25.57 -2.02
CA MET A 1 -2.32 24.32 -2.43
C MET A 1 -1.62 23.87 -3.69
N ILE A 2 -0.85 22.78 -3.63
CA ILE A 2 -0.34 22.15 -4.85
C ILE A 2 -1.55 21.49 -5.49
N ALA A 3 -1.83 21.77 -6.77
CA ALA A 3 -2.87 21.06 -7.49
C ALA A 3 -2.48 19.57 -7.51
N GLN A 4 -3.38 18.68 -7.08
CA GLN A 4 -3.12 17.24 -7.15
C GLN A 4 -3.06 16.82 -8.62
N SER A 5 -2.22 15.83 -8.94
CA SER A 5 -1.95 15.42 -10.31
C SER A 5 -3.16 14.70 -10.95
N GLU A 6 -3.20 14.63 -12.28
CA GLU A 6 -4.18 13.77 -12.99
C GLU A 6 -4.06 12.30 -12.54
N ALA A 7 -2.84 11.85 -12.23
CA ALA A 7 -2.60 10.50 -11.70
C ALA A 7 -3.28 10.29 -10.35
N TRP A 8 -3.27 11.31 -9.48
CA TRP A 8 -3.99 11.27 -8.20
C TRP A 8 -5.50 11.11 -8.40
N GLU A 9 -6.11 11.91 -9.28
CA GLU A 9 -7.55 11.84 -9.54
C GLU A 9 -7.96 10.44 -10.04
N LEU A 10 -7.21 9.89 -11.00
CA LEU A 10 -7.42 8.54 -11.54
C LEU A 10 -7.22 7.45 -10.48
N LEU A 11 -6.22 7.60 -9.60
CA LEU A 11 -5.99 6.67 -8.50
C LEU A 11 -7.16 6.68 -7.52
N ILE A 12 -7.68 7.85 -7.17
CA ILE A 12 -8.84 7.98 -6.29
C ILE A 12 -10.08 7.34 -6.90
N GLU A 13 -10.41 7.64 -8.16
CA GLU A 13 -11.55 7.01 -8.84
C GLU A 13 -11.44 5.48 -8.84
N TYR A 14 -10.25 4.97 -9.12
CA TYR A 14 -9.98 3.53 -9.06
C TYR A 14 -10.21 2.95 -7.65
N LEU A 15 -9.66 3.58 -6.62
CA LEU A 15 -9.78 3.12 -5.24
C LEU A 15 -11.22 3.24 -4.71
N GLU A 16 -11.97 4.27 -5.09
CA GLU A 16 -13.39 4.39 -4.73
C GLU A 16 -14.22 3.24 -5.29
N VAL A 17 -13.92 2.80 -6.52
CA VAL A 17 -14.58 1.63 -7.12
C VAL A 17 -14.23 0.34 -6.37
N LYS A 18 -12.98 0.19 -5.92
CA LYS A 18 -12.50 -1.04 -5.26
C LYS A 18 -12.84 -1.13 -3.77
N LEU A 19 -12.78 -0.01 -3.06
CA LEU A 19 -12.80 0.08 -1.59
C LEU A 19 -14.00 0.87 -1.05
N GLY A 20 -14.80 1.46 -1.94
CA GLY A 20 -15.86 2.40 -1.60
C GLY A 20 -15.34 3.82 -1.40
N LYS A 21 -16.26 4.79 -1.36
CA LYS A 21 -15.94 6.21 -1.12
C LYS A 21 -15.33 6.41 0.26
N ARG A 22 -14.14 7.02 0.30
CA ARG A 22 -13.38 7.30 1.52
C ARG A 22 -12.65 8.62 1.38
N LYS A 23 -12.35 9.28 2.50
CA LYS A 23 -11.46 10.44 2.50
C LYS A 23 -10.02 9.93 2.44
N LEU A 24 -9.42 9.99 1.26
CA LEU A 24 -8.07 9.51 0.98
C LEU A 24 -7.08 10.67 0.92
N SER A 25 -5.84 10.40 1.29
CA SER A 25 -4.69 11.30 1.17
C SER A 25 -3.42 10.52 0.78
N PRO A 26 -2.40 11.16 0.18
CA PRO A 26 -1.19 10.48 -0.29
C PRO A 26 -0.44 9.68 0.78
N GLU A 27 -0.61 10.04 2.04
CA GLU A 27 0.02 9.45 3.21
C GLU A 27 -0.69 8.18 3.66
N ASN A 28 -1.88 7.88 3.12
CA ASN A 28 -2.61 6.69 3.52
C ASN A 28 -1.86 5.42 3.15
N ASP A 29 -1.60 4.59 4.15
CA ASP A 29 -1.00 3.28 4.01
C ASP A 29 -2.05 2.23 3.62
N LEU A 30 -1.74 1.40 2.62
CA LEU A 30 -2.66 0.38 2.10
C LEU A 30 -3.08 -0.63 3.18
N TYR A 31 -2.20 -0.99 4.11
CA TYR A 31 -2.51 -1.96 5.14
C TYR A 31 -3.28 -1.33 6.30
N HIS A 32 -2.73 -0.27 6.90
CA HIS A 32 -3.25 0.29 8.13
C HIS A 32 -4.45 1.22 7.95
N ASP A 33 -4.38 2.14 7.00
CA ASP A 33 -5.41 3.16 6.85
C ASP A 33 -6.56 2.68 5.98
N LEU A 34 -6.25 1.79 5.01
CA LEU A 34 -7.25 1.22 4.13
C LEU A 34 -7.74 -0.17 4.56
N ASP A 35 -7.14 -0.74 5.61
CA ASP A 35 -7.49 -2.04 6.20
C ASP A 35 -7.39 -3.22 5.21
N LEU A 36 -6.36 -3.21 4.36
CA LEU A 36 -6.10 -4.28 3.39
C LEU A 36 -5.06 -5.26 3.91
N ASN A 37 -5.36 -6.56 3.89
CA ASN A 37 -4.37 -7.59 4.18
C ASN A 37 -3.39 -7.82 3.00
N PRO A 38 -2.23 -8.48 3.18
CA PRO A 38 -1.23 -8.61 2.13
C PRO A 38 -1.74 -9.31 0.85
N PRO A 39 -2.59 -10.36 0.91
CA PRO A 39 -3.23 -10.90 -0.29
C PRO A 39 -4.11 -9.88 -1.04
N ALA A 40 -4.90 -9.07 -0.32
CA ALA A 40 -5.71 -8.02 -0.92
C ALA A 40 -4.85 -6.91 -1.55
N ILE A 41 -3.76 -6.53 -0.89
CA ILE A 41 -2.77 -5.58 -1.41
C ILE A 41 -2.14 -6.12 -2.70
N SER A 42 -1.68 -7.38 -2.70
CA SER A 42 -1.09 -8.01 -3.89
C SER A 42 -2.07 -8.03 -5.07
N ALA A 43 -3.33 -8.41 -4.82
CA ALA A 43 -4.36 -8.42 -5.86
C ALA A 43 -4.69 -7.01 -6.38
N LEU A 44 -4.79 -6.02 -5.48
CA LEU A 44 -5.02 -4.62 -5.82
C LEU A 44 -3.89 -4.10 -6.71
N LEU A 45 -2.63 -4.28 -6.32
CA LEU A 45 -1.48 -3.76 -7.05
C LEU A 45 -1.29 -4.42 -8.42
N ASN A 46 -1.61 -5.71 -8.55
CA ASN A 46 -1.55 -6.38 -9.85
C ASN A 46 -2.60 -5.82 -10.83
N ASP A 47 -3.84 -5.66 -10.36
CA ASP A 47 -4.94 -5.08 -11.16
C ASP A 47 -4.67 -3.59 -11.47
N TRP A 48 -4.24 -2.83 -10.48
CA TRP A 48 -3.86 -1.42 -10.60
C TRP A 48 -2.70 -1.23 -11.59
N GLY A 49 -1.61 -1.99 -11.45
CA GLY A 49 -0.45 -1.90 -12.34
C GLY A 49 -0.81 -2.23 -13.78
N THR A 50 -1.65 -3.26 -13.98
CA THR A 50 -2.19 -3.60 -15.31
C THR A 50 -3.05 -2.47 -15.88
N LYS A 51 -3.97 -1.91 -15.07
CA LYS A 51 -4.91 -0.88 -15.52
C LYS A 51 -4.21 0.41 -15.95
N PHE A 52 -3.18 0.81 -15.22
CA PHE A 52 -2.48 2.08 -15.44
C PHE A 52 -1.15 1.93 -16.19
N GLY A 53 -0.80 0.72 -16.62
CA GLY A 53 0.43 0.46 -17.38
C GLY A 53 1.70 0.73 -16.57
N VAL A 54 1.68 0.49 -15.26
CA VAL A 54 2.83 0.65 -14.37
C VAL A 54 3.67 -0.62 -14.42
N ASP A 55 4.95 -0.49 -14.75
CA ASP A 55 5.90 -1.60 -14.66
C ASP A 55 6.18 -1.94 -13.19
N MET A 56 5.73 -3.13 -12.77
CA MET A 56 5.86 -3.65 -11.41
C MET A 56 7.06 -4.59 -11.22
N SER A 57 7.96 -4.71 -12.20
CA SER A 57 9.11 -5.62 -12.13
C SER A 57 10.06 -5.34 -10.97
N GLY A 58 10.08 -4.11 -10.45
CA GLY A 58 10.84 -3.71 -9.26
C GLY A 58 10.07 -3.78 -7.93
N PHE A 59 8.82 -4.26 -7.92
CA PHE A 59 8.01 -4.34 -6.70
C PHE A 59 8.20 -5.67 -5.98
N GLU A 60 8.57 -5.62 -4.71
CA GLU A 60 8.65 -6.78 -3.82
C GLU A 60 7.81 -6.54 -2.56
N LEU A 61 6.71 -7.29 -2.40
CA LEU A 61 5.81 -7.11 -1.25
C LEU A 61 6.51 -7.36 0.09
N ASP A 62 7.49 -8.26 0.11
CA ASP A 62 8.33 -8.58 1.28
C ASP A 62 9.17 -7.40 1.78
N HIS A 63 9.46 -6.42 0.92
CA HIS A 63 10.15 -5.19 1.31
C HIS A 63 9.29 -4.33 2.26
N TYR A 64 7.98 -4.30 2.02
CA TYR A 64 7.01 -3.53 2.79
C TYR A 64 6.44 -4.36 3.95
N TYR A 65 6.18 -5.65 3.71
CA TYR A 65 5.56 -6.58 4.65
C TYR A 65 6.30 -7.92 4.66
N PRO A 66 7.42 -8.04 5.40
CA PRO A 66 8.25 -9.26 5.36
C PRO A 66 7.47 -10.52 5.79
N PHE A 67 7.19 -11.42 4.84
CA PHE A 67 6.39 -12.64 5.04
C PHE A 67 7.01 -13.65 6.02
N SER A 68 8.33 -13.59 6.24
CA SER A 68 9.03 -14.41 7.24
C SER A 68 8.54 -14.17 8.68
N GLN A 69 7.87 -13.03 8.91
CA GLN A 69 7.24 -12.68 10.18
C GLN A 69 5.74 -12.99 10.18
N LEU A 70 5.06 -12.87 9.03
CA LEU A 70 3.62 -13.09 8.86
C LEU A 70 3.17 -14.54 9.04
N SER A 71 4.03 -15.54 8.78
CA SER A 71 3.68 -16.97 8.95
C SER A 71 3.71 -17.47 10.41
N LYS A 72 4.12 -16.62 11.37
CA LYS A 72 4.21 -17.00 12.79
C LYS A 72 2.87 -16.72 13.50
N PRO A 73 2.24 -17.70 14.16
CA PRO A 73 1.00 -17.49 14.91
C PRO A 73 1.09 -16.37 15.96
N ALA A 74 2.27 -16.15 16.54
CA ALA A 74 2.54 -15.05 17.47
C ALA A 74 2.42 -13.67 16.83
N PHE A 75 2.71 -13.54 15.52
CA PHE A 75 2.54 -12.31 14.76
C PHE A 75 1.06 -11.95 14.65
N PHE A 76 0.20 -12.91 14.28
CA PHE A 76 -1.26 -12.73 14.27
C PHE A 76 -1.86 -12.42 15.64
N TRP A 77 -1.39 -13.08 16.70
CA TRP A 77 -1.83 -12.80 18.07
C TRP A 77 -1.43 -11.40 18.57
N THR A 78 -0.30 -10.89 18.07
CA THR A 78 0.14 -9.51 18.36
C THR A 78 -0.71 -8.51 17.57
N LEU A 79 -1.08 -8.84 16.32
CA LEU A 79 -2.00 -8.01 15.51
C LEU A 79 -3.40 -7.87 16.12
N LEU A 80 -3.91 -8.93 16.75
CA LEU A 80 -5.23 -8.96 17.37
C LEU A 80 -5.31 -8.25 18.73
N LYS A 81 -4.21 -8.18 19.49
CA LYS A 81 -4.21 -7.60 20.85
C LYS A 81 -3.95 -6.10 20.89
N SER A 82 -3.31 -5.56 19.86
CA SER A 82 -3.12 -4.12 19.67
C SER A 82 -2.90 -3.89 18.19
N PRO A 83 -3.73 -3.11 17.49
CA PRO A 83 -3.42 -2.67 16.14
C PRO A 83 -2.26 -1.65 16.24
N PHE A 84 -1.07 -2.22 16.34
CA PHE A 84 0.30 -1.70 16.26
C PHE A 84 0.50 -0.22 16.56
N SER A 85 0.90 0.04 17.80
CA SER A 85 1.60 1.26 18.17
C SER A 85 2.87 1.45 17.31
N LEU A 86 3.27 2.72 17.15
CA LEU A 86 4.47 3.17 16.43
C LEU A 86 5.72 2.33 16.73
N GLN A 87 5.86 1.91 18.00
CA GLN A 87 7.00 1.15 18.50
C GLN A 87 7.11 -0.27 17.92
N ALA A 88 5.99 -0.91 17.59
CA ALA A 88 6.00 -2.22 16.94
C ALA A 88 6.41 -2.10 15.46
N ARG A 89 6.13 -0.97 14.81
CA ARG A 89 6.58 -0.68 13.43
C ARG A 89 8.09 -0.51 13.35
N GLU A 90 8.69 0.23 14.29
CA GLU A 90 10.15 0.41 14.41
C GLU A 90 10.87 -0.93 14.69
N THR A 91 10.21 -1.85 15.39
CA THR A 91 10.79 -3.15 15.74
C THR A 91 10.73 -4.17 14.58
N LEU A 92 9.77 -4.03 13.66
CA LEU A 92 9.50 -5.01 12.60
C LEU A 92 10.11 -4.63 11.23
N GLY A 93 10.53 -3.36 11.05
CA GLY A 93 11.34 -2.92 9.90
C GLY A 93 10.62 -2.84 8.55
N GLY A 94 9.30 -2.98 8.51
CA GLY A 94 8.51 -2.83 7.28
C GLY A 94 8.30 -1.36 6.90
N TRP A 95 8.49 -1.03 5.62
CA TRP A 95 8.21 0.29 5.07
C TRP A 95 6.71 0.44 4.79
N GLN A 96 6.16 1.64 4.98
CA GLN A 96 4.78 1.93 4.59
C GLN A 96 4.64 1.83 3.07
N LEU A 97 3.49 1.35 2.61
CA LEU A 97 3.12 1.33 1.20
C LEU A 97 1.96 2.29 0.99
N THR A 98 2.29 3.52 0.63
CA THR A 98 1.34 4.64 0.65
C THR A 98 0.72 4.94 -0.71
N LEU A 99 -0.41 5.64 -0.72
CA LEU A 99 -1.06 6.08 -1.97
C LEU A 99 -0.20 7.05 -2.78
N GLY A 100 0.64 7.86 -2.13
CA GLY A 100 1.58 8.75 -2.81
C GLY A 100 2.65 7.98 -3.59
N MET A 101 3.08 6.82 -3.10
CA MET A 101 4.00 5.95 -3.86
C MET A 101 3.33 5.39 -5.11
N LEU A 102 2.04 5.03 -5.03
CA LEU A 102 1.26 4.60 -6.21
C LEU A 102 1.11 5.75 -7.20
N GLU A 103 0.79 6.96 -6.73
CA GLU A 103 0.70 8.15 -7.57
C GLU A 103 2.03 8.40 -8.32
N GLU A 104 3.16 8.40 -7.61
CA GLU A 104 4.47 8.59 -8.24
C GLU A 104 4.80 7.50 -9.26
N ALA A 105 4.48 6.24 -8.95
CA ALA A 105 4.68 5.14 -9.87
C ALA A 105 3.82 5.26 -11.13
N MET A 106 2.58 5.78 -11.02
CA MET A 106 1.74 6.13 -12.18
C MET A 106 2.37 7.23 -13.02
N ILE A 107 2.87 8.30 -12.39
CA ILE A 107 3.52 9.42 -13.10
C ILE A 107 4.77 8.93 -13.84
N ARG A 108 5.54 8.02 -13.23
CA ARG A 108 6.80 7.50 -13.79
C ARG A 108 6.60 6.33 -14.76
N GLY A 109 5.43 5.70 -14.73
CA GLY A 109 5.13 4.47 -15.49
C GLY A 109 5.84 3.22 -14.96
N LYS A 110 6.45 3.27 -13.76
CA LYS A 110 7.15 2.13 -13.15
C LYS A 110 7.29 2.28 -11.63
N TRP A 111 7.32 1.14 -10.94
CA TRP A 111 7.66 1.07 -9.53
C TRP A 111 9.18 1.20 -9.33
N LEU A 112 9.58 2.10 -8.43
CA LEU A 112 10.95 2.20 -7.94
C LEU A 112 10.94 2.21 -6.42
N ILE A 113 11.86 1.45 -5.83
CA ILE A 113 12.15 1.51 -4.40
C ILE A 113 13.25 2.58 -4.28
N ASP A 114 12.85 3.82 -3.97
CA ASP A 114 13.76 4.95 -3.76
C ASP A 114 14.12 5.09 -2.25
#